data_AF-A0A453KGF3-F1
#
_entry.id   AF-A0A453KGF3-F1
#
_cell.length_a   1.000
_cell.length_b   1.000
_cell.length_c   1.000
_cell.angle_alpha   90.00
_cell.angle_beta   90.00
_cell.angle_gamma   90.00
#
_symmetry.space_group_name_H-M   'P 1'
#
loop_
_entity.id
_entity.type
_entity.pdbx_description
1 polymer ?
#
loop_
_entity_poly.entity_id
_entity_poly.type
_entity_poly.pdbx_seq_one_letter_code
_entity_poly.pdbx_strand_id
1 'polypeptide(L)'
;MSEGWEDLFPLVSVRKLVREISDHNPLLLSSGEEGREAPKPREFRFDLSWIMDDRFLPLVSKIWGRRVFSSDPIDILNIKLKRFKTYFKGWGSDKF
;
A
#
# COMPACT_ATOMS: atom_id res chain seq x y z
N MET A 1 -23.26 25.51 -18.96
CA MET A 1 -22.22 24.45 -19.01
C MET A 1 -21.73 24.38 -20.43
N SER A 2 -20.42 24.27 -20.65
CA SER A 2 -19.84 24.19 -21.99
C SER A 2 -20.14 22.80 -22.57
N GLU A 3 -21.08 22.69 -23.50
CA GLU A 3 -21.53 21.41 -24.09
C GLU A 3 -20.36 20.56 -24.63
N GLY A 4 -19.32 21.18 -25.17
CA GLY A 4 -18.21 20.45 -25.78
C GLY A 4 -17.36 19.60 -24.82
N TRP A 5 -17.42 19.79 -23.50
CA TRP A 5 -16.61 18.97 -22.59
C TRP A 5 -17.25 17.61 -22.32
N GLU A 6 -18.57 17.56 -22.16
CA GLU A 6 -19.30 16.30 -21.94
C GLU A 6 -19.22 15.40 -23.17
N ASP A 7 -19.23 16.00 -24.38
CA ASP A 7 -19.03 15.28 -25.65
C ASP A 7 -17.63 14.67 -25.78
N LEU A 8 -16.60 15.38 -25.30
CA LEU A 8 -15.20 14.90 -25.34
C LEU A 8 -14.93 13.82 -24.29
N PHE A 9 -15.65 13.85 -23.18
CA PHE A 9 -15.41 12.98 -22.03
C PHE A 9 -16.68 12.30 -21.51
N PRO A 10 -17.38 11.51 -22.35
CA PRO A 10 -18.71 10.97 -22.04
C PRO A 10 -18.73 9.95 -20.89
N LEU A 11 -17.56 9.43 -20.51
CA LEU A 11 -17.40 8.49 -19.40
C LEU A 11 -17.03 9.16 -18.07
N VAL A 12 -16.74 10.46 -18.10
CA VAL A 12 -16.38 11.17 -16.88
C VAL A 12 -17.64 11.40 -16.03
N SER A 13 -17.56 11.03 -14.76
CA SER A 13 -18.63 11.28 -13.79
C SER A 13 -18.09 12.00 -12.56
N VAL A 14 -18.92 12.85 -11.97
CA VAL A 14 -18.62 13.54 -10.71
C VAL A 14 -19.61 13.07 -9.65
N ARG A 15 -19.08 12.64 -8.49
CA ARG A 15 -19.91 12.25 -7.34
C ARG A 15 -19.46 13.00 -6.09
N LYS A 16 -20.43 13.42 -5.30
CA LYS A 16 -20.19 14.06 -4.00
C LYS A 16 -19.90 12.97 -2.96
N LEU A 17 -18.76 13.07 -2.26
CA LEU A 17 -18.46 12.18 -1.15
C LEU A 17 -19.14 12.65 0.14
N VAL A 18 -19.39 11.69 1.04
CA VAL A 18 -19.97 11.96 2.36
C VAL A 18 -18.99 12.82 3.16
N ARG A 19 -19.56 13.83 3.82
CA ARG A 19 -18.82 14.76 4.67
C ARG A 19 -18.68 14.16 6.06
N GLU A 20 -17.46 13.87 6.50
CA GLU A 20 -17.23 13.36 7.87
C GLU A 20 -16.81 14.46 8.85
N ILE A 21 -15.80 15.28 8.53
CA ILE A 21 -15.18 16.18 9.53
C ILE A 21 -14.88 17.60 9.00
N SER A 22 -14.87 17.82 7.68
CA SER A 22 -14.60 19.14 7.06
C SER A 22 -15.88 19.86 6.66
N ASP A 23 -15.85 21.19 6.61
CA ASP A 23 -16.88 22.06 6.04
C ASP A 23 -16.89 22.08 4.50
N HIS A 24 -15.89 21.48 3.85
CA HIS A 24 -15.85 21.27 2.41
C HIS A 24 -16.52 19.95 1.98
N ASN A 25 -17.06 19.91 0.76
CA ASN A 25 -17.60 18.70 0.15
C ASN A 25 -16.60 18.16 -0.87
N PRO A 26 -15.90 17.04 -0.60
CA PRO A 26 -15.04 16.45 -1.61
C PRO A 26 -15.86 16.01 -2.82
N LEU A 27 -15.41 16.41 -4.00
CA LEU A 27 -15.95 15.93 -5.27
C LEU A 27 -14.99 14.88 -5.83
N LEU A 28 -15.51 13.68 -6.06
CA LEU A 28 -14.79 12.61 -6.73
C LEU A 28 -15.09 12.68 -8.23
N LEU A 29 -14.06 12.98 -9.01
CA LEU A 29 -14.07 12.91 -10.47
C LEU A 29 -13.53 11.54 -10.89
N SER A 30 -14.34 10.75 -11.59
CA SER A 30 -13.94 9.45 -12.17
C SER A 30 -13.96 9.55 -13.69
N SER A 31 -12.88 9.14 -14.36
CA SER A 31 -12.78 9.12 -15.83
C SER A 31 -13.37 7.86 -16.48
N GLY A 32 -14.00 6.97 -15.69
CA GLY A 32 -14.53 5.70 -16.19
C GLY A 32 -13.46 4.66 -16.52
N GLU A 33 -12.19 4.90 -16.16
CA GLU A 33 -11.09 3.95 -16.29
C GLU A 33 -10.87 3.10 -15.02
N GLU A 34 -11.69 3.30 -13.99
CA GLU A 34 -11.65 2.52 -12.75
C GLU A 34 -11.79 1.01 -13.06
N GLY A 35 -10.73 0.25 -12.79
CA GLY A 35 -10.66 -1.19 -13.06
C GLY A 35 -9.94 -1.60 -14.35
N ARG A 36 -9.51 -0.65 -15.20
CA ARG A 36 -8.61 -0.92 -16.35
C ARG A 36 -7.13 -0.94 -16.00
N GLU A 37 -6.76 -0.44 -14.82
CA GLU A 37 -5.40 -0.56 -14.33
C GLU A 37 -5.11 -2.04 -14.00
N ALA A 38 -4.03 -2.58 -14.55
CA ALA A 38 -3.48 -3.85 -14.09
C ALA A 38 -3.36 -3.79 -12.56
N PRO A 39 -3.64 -4.89 -11.82
CA PRO A 39 -3.53 -4.90 -10.37
C PRO A 39 -2.18 -4.33 -9.96
N LYS A 40 -2.18 -3.12 -9.39
CA LYS A 40 -0.94 -2.49 -8.94
C LYS A 40 -0.26 -3.48 -8.01
N PRO A 41 1.03 -3.81 -8.22
CA PRO A 41 1.71 -4.78 -7.37
C PRO A 41 1.55 -4.30 -5.94
N ARG A 42 0.86 -5.10 -5.11
CA ARG A 42 0.57 -4.71 -3.73
C ARG A 42 1.89 -4.44 -3.05
N GLU A 43 2.09 -3.18 -2.67
CA GLU A 43 3.25 -2.78 -1.89
C GLU A 43 3.24 -3.56 -0.58
N PHE A 44 4.43 -3.94 -0.15
CA PHE A 44 4.57 -4.50 1.18
C PHE A 44 4.31 -3.39 2.19
N ARG A 45 3.30 -3.59 3.04
CA ARG A 45 2.93 -2.64 4.09
C ARG A 45 3.22 -3.27 5.44
N PHE A 46 3.76 -2.45 6.31
CA PHE A 46 3.96 -2.77 7.71
C PHE A 46 2.73 -2.30 8.51
N ASP A 47 2.29 -3.11 9.45
CA ASP A 47 1.17 -2.78 10.35
C ASP A 47 1.69 -2.65 11.78
N LEU A 48 1.28 -1.58 12.47
CA LEU A 48 1.71 -1.32 13.86
C LEU A 48 1.23 -2.41 14.83
N SER A 49 0.12 -3.07 14.54
CA SER A 49 -0.37 -4.20 15.33
C SER A 49 0.61 -5.37 15.37
N TRP A 50 1.53 -5.47 14.40
CA TRP A 50 2.56 -6.52 14.41
C TRP A 50 3.51 -6.35 15.60
N ILE A 51 3.80 -5.12 16.02
CA ILE A 51 4.67 -4.85 17.17
C ILE A 51 4.05 -5.38 18.47
N MET A 52 2.71 -5.43 18.53
CA MET A 52 1.96 -5.94 19.67
C MET A 52 1.93 -7.47 19.72
N ASP A 53 2.36 -8.17 18.66
CA ASP A 53 2.48 -9.63 18.66
C ASP A 53 3.84 -10.03 19.24
N ASP A 54 3.84 -10.74 20.37
CA ASP A 54 5.07 -11.16 21.07
C ASP A 54 6.04 -11.97 20.20
N ARG A 55 5.54 -12.57 19.11
CA ARG A 55 6.36 -13.36 18.18
C ARG A 55 7.10 -12.48 17.16
N PHE A 56 6.66 -11.23 16.97
CA PHE A 56 7.18 -10.34 15.94
C PHE A 56 8.66 -9.99 16.15
N LEU A 57 9.01 -9.35 17.27
CA LEU A 57 10.39 -8.92 17.54
C LEU A 57 11.40 -10.08 17.57
N PRO A 58 11.12 -11.23 18.21
CA PRO A 58 12.01 -12.40 18.14
C PRO A 58 12.25 -12.89 16.71
N LEU A 59 11.20 -12.91 15.87
CA LEU A 59 11.31 -13.35 14.48
C LEU A 59 12.12 -12.36 13.63
N VAL A 60 11.92 -11.05 13.82
CA VAL A 60 12.73 -10.01 13.17
C VAL A 60 14.20 -10.17 13.52
N SER A 61 14.53 -10.31 14.80
CA SER A 61 15.90 -10.52 15.27
C SER A 61 16.55 -11.74 14.60
N LYS A 62 15.83 -12.88 14.57
CA LYS A 62 16.27 -14.10 13.89
C LYS A 62 16.52 -13.91 12.39
N ILE A 63 15.67 -13.15 11.69
CA ILE A 63 15.82 -12.89 10.25
C ILE A 63 17.01 -11.97 9.99
N TRP A 64 17.15 -10.90 10.78
CA TRP A 64 18.18 -9.88 10.63
C TRP A 64 19.56 -10.36 11.06
N GLY A 65 19.64 -11.30 12.00
CA GLY A 65 20.88 -11.94 12.44
C GLY A 65 21.46 -12.94 11.44
N ARG A 66 20.73 -13.32 10.38
CA ARG A 66 21.26 -14.21 9.34
C ARG A 66 22.40 -13.55 8.60
N ARG A 67 23.50 -14.28 8.40
CA ARG A 67 24.67 -13.81 7.65
C ARG A 67 24.28 -13.23 6.29
N VAL A 68 24.89 -12.11 5.96
CA VAL A 68 24.79 -11.45 4.65
C VAL A 68 26.19 -11.48 4.04
N PHE A 69 26.29 -11.95 2.80
CA PHE A 69 27.55 -12.03 2.07
C PHE A 69 27.71 -10.78 1.19
N SER A 70 27.77 -9.62 1.83
CA SER A 70 28.13 -8.35 1.20
C SER A 70 28.86 -7.49 2.23
N SER A 71 29.81 -6.68 1.76
CA SER A 71 30.47 -5.64 2.54
C SER A 71 29.86 -4.26 2.34
N ASP A 72 29.01 -4.08 1.33
CA ASP A 72 28.36 -2.81 1.04
C ASP A 72 27.16 -2.60 1.98
N PRO A 73 27.10 -1.48 2.72
CA PRO A 73 26.02 -1.22 3.68
C PRO A 73 24.62 -1.18 3.05
N ILE A 74 24.51 -0.67 1.82
CA ILE A 74 23.23 -0.55 1.11
C ILE A 74 22.73 -1.93 0.68
N ASP A 75 23.62 -2.78 0.16
CA ASP A 75 23.33 -4.18 -0.14
C ASP A 75 22.92 -4.96 1.11
N ILE A 76 23.63 -4.77 2.23
CA ILE A 76 23.28 -5.42 3.49
C ILE A 76 21.86 -5.05 3.92
N LEU A 77 21.53 -3.76 3.89
CA LEU A 77 20.19 -3.27 4.22
C LEU A 77 19.15 -3.85 3.26
N ASN A 78 19.39 -3.76 1.95
CA ASN A 78 18.48 -4.28 0.92
C ASN A 78 18.21 -5.78 1.08
N ILE A 79 19.23 -6.57 1.39
CA ILE A 79 19.08 -8.01 1.63
C ILE A 79 18.24 -8.26 2.89
N LYS A 80 18.47 -7.52 3.98
CA LYS A 80 17.67 -7.64 5.20
C LYS A 80 16.20 -7.26 4.96
N LEU A 81 15.95 -6.15 4.27
CA LEU A 81 14.60 -5.70 3.92
C LEU A 81 13.88 -6.69 2.99
N LYS A 82 14.56 -7.25 1.98
CA LYS A 82 14.01 -8.29 1.11
C LYS A 82 13.62 -9.54 1.91
N ARG A 83 14.49 -10.02 2.80
CA ARG A 83 14.20 -11.16 3.67
C ARG A 83 12.99 -10.88 4.56
N PHE A 84 12.96 -9.71 5.21
CA PHE A 84 11.83 -9.28 6.03
C PHE A 84 10.52 -9.28 5.23
N LYS A 85 10.49 -8.61 4.07
CA LYS A 85 9.32 -8.59 3.17
C LYS A 85 8.85 -10.00 2.81
N THR A 86 9.75 -10.91 2.47
CA THR A 86 9.37 -12.29 2.09
C THR A 86 8.77 -13.06 3.26
N TYR A 87 9.33 -12.94 4.46
CA TYR A 87 8.84 -13.66 5.65
C TYR A 87 7.51 -13.11 6.17
N PHE A 88 7.34 -11.79 6.13
CA PHE A 88 6.16 -11.13 6.69
C PHE A 88 5.06 -10.89 5.64
N LYS A 89 5.21 -11.39 4.41
CA LYS A 89 4.16 -11.32 3.41
C LYS A 89 2.96 -12.14 3.88
N GLY A 90 1.82 -11.47 4.13
CA GLY A 90 0.62 -12.11 4.66
C GLY A 90 0.63 -12.31 6.17
N TRP A 91 1.60 -11.75 6.89
CA TRP A 91 1.58 -11.78 8.36
C TRP A 91 0.37 -11.04 8.90
N GLY A 92 -0.36 -11.68 9.82
CA GLY A 92 -1.59 -11.13 10.41
C GLY A 92 -2.82 -11.23 9.51
N SER A 93 -2.74 -11.85 8.33
CA SER A 93 -3.94 -12.11 7.50
C SER A 93 -4.89 -13.13 8.11
N ASP A 94 -4.45 -13.86 9.13
CA ASP A 94 -5.23 -14.78 9.95
C ASP A 94 -6.04 -14.08 11.06
N LYS A 95 -5.77 -12.80 11.33
CA LYS A 95 -6.42 -12.03 12.40
C LYS A 95 -7.62 -11.19 11.94
N PHE A 96 -7.99 -11.25 10.66
CA PHE A 96 -9.07 -10.48 10.04
C PHE A 96 -9.92 -11.34 9.11
#